data_AF-A0A821ID49-F1
#
_entry.id   AF-A0A821ID49-F1
#
_cell.length_a   1.000
_cell.length_b   1.000
_cell.length_c   1.000
_cell.angle_alpha   90.00
_cell.angle_beta   90.00
_cell.angle_gamma   90.00
#
_symmetry.space_group_name_H-M   'P 1'
#
loop_
_entity.id
_entity.type
_entity.pdbx_description
1 polymer ?
#
loop_
_entity_poly.entity_id
_entity_poly.type
_entity_poly.pdbx_seq_one_letter_code
_entity_poly.pdbx_strand_id
1 'polypeptide(L)'
;MKWQRKLRHQPTLYWFSSQMSLWSDISFNFAVLINILVAVFYPFNKGLKDLDSRSSAAIWSGLLITLITILIKPNATSMRMLFVAGILRSIYSVGLGPTLWLMGAIQVLNKGIFLVSFMGNNGTFSKSRYENLTNFQLVYHVGYLLLCVLGLCLHEFFYSLLLLDVVYREDTLWNVIQCVVRNAKSVILTAVFAVIIIYLFA
;
A
#
# COMPACT_ATOMS: atom_id res chain seq x y z
N MET A 1 14.16 -28.19 -3.84
CA MET A 1 13.23 -29.08 -4.56
C MET A 1 12.10 -29.67 -3.68
N LYS A 2 12.35 -30.19 -2.46
CA LYS A 2 11.33 -30.86 -1.62
C LYS A 2 10.14 -29.97 -1.21
N TRP A 3 10.39 -28.71 -0.85
CA TRP A 3 9.33 -27.77 -0.43
C TRP A 3 8.33 -27.43 -1.54
N GLN A 4 8.84 -27.13 -2.74
CA GLN A 4 8.00 -26.83 -3.92
C GLN A 4 7.07 -28.00 -4.27
N ARG A 5 7.51 -29.25 -4.08
CA ARG A 5 6.66 -30.43 -4.25
C ARG A 5 5.54 -30.49 -3.20
N LYS A 6 5.84 -30.17 -1.93
CA LYS A 6 4.86 -30.10 -0.85
C LYS A 6 3.84 -28.97 -1.07
N LEU A 7 4.28 -27.83 -1.57
CA LEU A 7 3.43 -26.69 -1.91
C LEU A 7 2.44 -27.03 -3.02
N ARG A 8 2.88 -27.76 -4.07
CA ARG A 8 2.01 -28.22 -5.15
C ARG A 8 0.93 -29.22 -4.71
N HIS A 9 1.12 -29.91 -3.58
CA HIS A 9 0.08 -30.75 -2.99
C HIS A 9 -1.01 -29.96 -2.25
N GLN A 10 -0.82 -28.65 -2.03
CA GLN A 10 -1.81 -27.76 -1.42
C GLN A 10 -2.30 -26.72 -2.45
N PRO A 11 -3.42 -26.98 -3.15
CA PRO A 11 -3.82 -26.18 -4.31
C PRO A 11 -4.14 -24.72 -3.97
N THR A 12 -4.70 -24.45 -2.79
CA THR A 12 -5.04 -23.09 -2.34
C THR A 12 -3.79 -22.25 -2.09
N LEU A 13 -2.85 -22.76 -1.29
CA LEU A 13 -1.57 -22.10 -1.02
C LEU A 13 -0.74 -21.93 -2.28
N TYR A 14 -0.75 -22.92 -3.17
CA TYR A 14 -0.07 -22.82 -4.45
C TYR A 14 -0.63 -21.66 -5.30
N TRP A 15 -1.96 -21.55 -5.43
CA TRP A 15 -2.60 -20.47 -6.18
C TRP A 15 -2.21 -19.10 -5.65
N PHE A 16 -2.33 -18.88 -4.33
CA PHE A 16 -1.95 -17.62 -3.69
C PHE A 16 -0.45 -17.30 -3.89
N SER A 17 0.42 -18.30 -3.73
CA SER A 17 1.86 -18.13 -3.91
C SER A 17 2.27 -17.83 -5.35
N SER A 18 1.51 -18.34 -6.34
CA SER A 18 1.77 -18.14 -7.76
C SER A 18 1.53 -16.69 -8.22
N GLN A 19 0.72 -15.94 -7.48
CA GLN A 19 0.26 -14.59 -7.83
C GLN A 19 0.92 -13.50 -6.97
N MET A 20 2.12 -13.76 -6.44
CA MET A 20 2.79 -12.86 -5.51
C MET A 20 2.93 -11.42 -6.04
N SER A 21 3.27 -11.24 -7.32
CA SER A 21 3.36 -9.91 -7.94
C SER A 21 2.02 -9.16 -7.92
N LEU A 22 0.93 -9.83 -8.27
CA LEU A 22 -0.42 -9.23 -8.26
C LEU A 22 -0.80 -8.73 -6.87
N TRP A 23 -0.58 -9.55 -5.83
CA TRP A 23 -0.88 -9.16 -4.44
C TRP A 23 -0.04 -7.95 -3.99
N SER A 24 1.22 -7.89 -4.41
CA SER A 24 2.11 -6.74 -4.15
C SER A 24 1.61 -5.48 -4.85
N ASP A 25 1.25 -5.59 -6.12
CA ASP A 25 0.79 -4.47 -6.94
C ASP A 25 -0.53 -3.90 -6.41
N ILE A 26 -1.45 -4.79 -6.01
CA ILE A 26 -2.72 -4.40 -5.38
C ILE A 26 -2.43 -3.65 -4.07
N SER A 27 -1.54 -4.16 -3.22
CA SER A 27 -1.17 -3.52 -1.96
C SER A 27 -0.60 -2.11 -2.21
N PHE A 28 0.29 -1.96 -3.19
CA PHE A 28 0.87 -0.66 -3.51
C PHE A 28 -0.20 0.33 -4.02
N ASN A 29 -1.07 -0.12 -4.92
CA ASN A 29 -2.12 0.73 -5.48
C ASN A 29 -3.12 1.21 -4.41
N PHE A 30 -3.50 0.34 -3.47
CA PHE A 30 -4.35 0.73 -2.35
C PHE A 30 -3.65 1.73 -1.41
N ALA A 31 -2.35 1.55 -1.12
CA ALA A 31 -1.60 2.50 -0.33
C ALA A 31 -1.58 3.89 -0.99
N VAL A 32 -1.30 3.96 -2.29
CA VAL A 32 -1.35 5.22 -3.06
C VAL A 32 -2.73 5.85 -3.01
N LEU A 33 -3.78 5.06 -3.23
CA LEU A 33 -5.16 5.55 -3.25
C LEU A 33 -5.57 6.11 -1.89
N ILE A 34 -5.34 5.38 -0.78
CA ILE A 34 -5.64 5.85 0.58
C ILE A 34 -4.91 7.17 0.86
N ASN A 35 -3.64 7.28 0.48
CA ASN A 35 -2.88 8.51 0.68
C ASN A 35 -3.41 9.69 -0.15
N ILE A 36 -3.82 9.46 -1.40
CA ILE A 36 -4.44 10.50 -2.22
C ILE A 36 -5.74 10.98 -1.58
N LEU A 37 -6.57 10.06 -1.08
CA LEU A 37 -7.81 10.42 -0.38
C LEU A 37 -7.53 11.24 0.88
N VAL A 38 -6.58 10.80 1.71
CA VAL A 38 -6.16 11.53 2.90
C VAL A 38 -5.67 12.93 2.51
N ALA A 39 -4.82 13.05 1.48
CA ALA A 39 -4.28 14.34 1.03
C ALA A 39 -5.35 15.32 0.51
N VAL A 40 -6.38 14.81 -0.19
CA VAL A 40 -7.45 15.66 -0.77
C VAL A 40 -8.47 16.10 0.28
N PHE A 41 -8.82 15.21 1.21
CA PHE A 41 -9.94 15.45 2.13
C PHE A 41 -9.51 15.86 3.54
N TYR A 42 -8.22 15.94 3.84
CA TYR A 42 -7.72 16.46 5.12
C TYR A 42 -7.86 17.99 5.19
N PRO A 43 -8.29 18.58 6.32
CA PRO A 43 -8.73 17.93 7.57
C PRO A 43 -10.17 17.43 7.49
N PHE A 44 -10.41 16.24 8.05
CA PHE A 44 -11.68 15.51 8.00
C PHE A 44 -12.86 16.18 8.75
N ASN A 45 -12.58 17.25 9.50
CA ASN A 45 -13.57 18.00 10.27
C ASN A 45 -14.46 18.91 9.43
N LYS A 46 -14.15 19.09 8.14
CA LYS A 46 -15.10 19.70 7.22
C LYS A 46 -16.17 18.64 6.93
N GLY A 47 -17.27 18.68 7.67
CA GLY A 47 -18.47 17.93 7.31
C GLY A 47 -18.69 18.10 5.80
N LEU A 48 -18.61 17.00 5.06
CA LEU A 48 -18.87 17.01 3.62
C LEU A 48 -20.23 17.67 3.48
N LYS A 49 -20.26 18.88 2.89
CA LYS A 49 -21.52 19.60 2.65
C LYS A 49 -22.47 18.60 2.02
N ASP A 50 -23.68 18.49 2.56
CA ASP A 50 -24.73 17.66 1.97
C ASP A 50 -24.73 17.91 0.46
N LEU A 51 -24.49 16.84 -0.30
CA LEU A 51 -24.41 16.93 -1.74
C LEU A 51 -25.74 17.50 -2.24
N ASP A 52 -25.67 18.60 -2.98
CA ASP A 52 -26.84 19.12 -3.68
C ASP A 52 -27.43 17.99 -4.54
N SER A 53 -28.76 17.89 -4.62
CA SER A 53 -29.46 16.76 -5.24
C SER A 53 -28.94 16.45 -6.66
N ARG A 54 -28.57 17.50 -7.40
CA ARG A 54 -27.96 17.42 -8.74
C ARG A 54 -26.60 16.71 -8.74
N SER A 55 -25.75 16.97 -7.75
CA SER A 55 -24.42 16.36 -7.63
C SER A 55 -24.49 14.88 -7.22
N SER A 56 -25.43 14.54 -6.32
CA SER A 56 -25.73 13.15 -5.98
C SER A 56 -26.25 12.37 -7.19
N ALA A 57 -27.19 12.96 -7.96
CA ALA A 57 -27.71 12.38 -9.18
C ALA A 57 -26.61 12.18 -10.25
N ALA A 58 -25.66 13.10 -10.36
CA ALA A 58 -24.52 12.98 -11.28
C ALA A 58 -23.57 11.83 -10.90
N ILE A 59 -23.32 11.60 -9.61
CA ILE A 59 -22.50 10.47 -9.15
C ILE A 59 -23.23 9.15 -9.41
N TRP A 60 -24.55 9.10 -9.19
CA TRP A 60 -25.37 7.93 -9.52
C TRP A 60 -25.39 7.62 -11.01
N SER A 61 -25.57 8.63 -11.87
CA SER A 61 -25.56 8.42 -13.31
C SER A 61 -24.19 7.97 -13.79
N GLY A 62 -23.11 8.55 -13.27
CA GLY A 62 -21.73 8.10 -13.53
C GLY A 62 -21.53 6.63 -13.15
N LEU A 63 -21.99 6.22 -11.96
CA LEU A 63 -21.90 4.83 -11.51
C LEU A 63 -22.68 3.88 -12.42
N LEU A 64 -23.90 4.24 -12.82
CA LEU A 64 -24.70 3.45 -13.76
C LEU A 64 -24.06 3.36 -15.14
N ILE A 65 -23.48 4.44 -15.66
CA ILE A 65 -22.76 4.43 -16.94
C ILE A 65 -21.55 3.49 -16.86
N THR A 66 -20.75 3.58 -15.78
CA THR A 66 -19.61 2.66 -15.59
C THR A 66 -20.06 1.21 -15.43
N LEU A 67 -21.22 0.96 -14.82
CA LEU A 67 -21.80 -0.37 -14.70
C LEU A 67 -22.26 -0.91 -16.06
N ILE A 68 -22.96 -0.11 -16.87
CA ILE A 68 -23.42 -0.51 -18.20
C ILE A 68 -22.23 -0.82 -19.12
N THR A 69 -21.20 0.04 -19.11
CA THR A 69 -20.00 -0.17 -19.93
C THR A 69 -19.26 -1.46 -19.58
N ILE A 70 -19.25 -1.87 -18.31
CA ILE A 70 -18.64 -3.14 -17.89
C ILE A 70 -19.41 -4.37 -18.39
N LEU A 71 -20.74 -4.28 -18.42
CA LEU A 71 -21.62 -5.35 -18.91
C LEU A 71 -21.49 -5.54 -20.42
N ILE A 72 -21.33 -4.43 -21.17
CA ILE A 72 -21.16 -4.48 -22.63
C ILE A 72 -19.74 -4.95 -22.98
N LYS A 73 -18.71 -4.38 -22.34
CA LYS A 73 -17.31 -4.68 -22.65
C LYS A 73 -16.46 -4.68 -21.38
N PRO A 74 -16.16 -5.85 -20.80
CA PRO A 74 -15.33 -5.97 -19.61
C PRO A 74 -13.86 -5.67 -19.95
N ASN A 75 -13.47 -4.41 -19.82
CA ASN A 75 -12.09 -3.95 -19.96
C ASN A 75 -11.48 -3.65 -18.58
N ALA A 76 -10.15 -3.75 -18.48
CA ALA A 76 -9.42 -3.36 -17.27
C ALA A 76 -9.64 -1.88 -16.90
N THR A 77 -9.83 -1.01 -17.90
CA THR A 77 -10.16 0.41 -17.69
C THR A 77 -11.56 0.59 -17.10
N SER A 78 -12.57 -0.14 -17.58
CA SER A 78 -13.93 -0.12 -17.05
C SER A 78 -13.99 -0.60 -15.60
N MET A 79 -13.24 -1.66 -15.26
CA MET A 79 -13.10 -2.13 -13.87
C MET A 79 -12.52 -1.04 -12.96
N ARG A 80 -11.41 -0.39 -13.38
CA ARG A 80 -10.80 0.70 -12.61
C ARG A 80 -11.76 1.89 -12.43
N MET A 81 -12.49 2.27 -13.48
CA MET A 81 -13.48 3.35 -13.40
C MET A 81 -14.62 3.01 -12.43
N LEU A 82 -15.12 1.78 -12.43
CA LEU A 82 -16.14 1.33 -11.49
C LEU A 82 -15.63 1.37 -10.04
N PHE A 83 -14.39 0.91 -9.80
CA PHE A 83 -13.77 1.00 -8.48
C PHE A 83 -13.67 2.44 -7.98
N VAL A 84 -13.19 3.36 -8.81
CA VAL A 84 -13.07 4.79 -8.46
C VAL A 84 -14.45 5.42 -8.22
N ALA A 85 -15.43 5.14 -9.09
CA ALA A 85 -16.80 5.63 -8.92
C ALA A 85 -17.46 5.08 -7.65
N GLY A 86 -17.22 3.81 -7.31
CA GLY A 86 -17.71 3.17 -6.09
C GLY A 86 -17.12 3.80 -4.83
N ILE A 87 -15.81 4.08 -4.82
CA ILE A 87 -15.13 4.76 -3.70
C ILE A 87 -15.68 6.17 -3.53
N LEU A 88 -15.77 6.94 -4.62
CA LEU A 88 -16.31 8.30 -4.61
C LEU A 88 -17.73 8.31 -4.04
N ARG A 89 -18.59 7.38 -4.50
CA ARG A 89 -19.96 7.25 -4.00
C ARG A 89 -20.01 6.86 -2.51
N SER A 90 -19.11 5.98 -2.06
CA SER A 90 -19.00 5.54 -0.66
C SER A 90 -18.68 6.72 0.26
N ILE A 91 -17.70 7.55 -0.12
CA ILE A 91 -17.29 8.75 0.64
C ILE A 91 -18.49 9.68 0.85
N TYR A 92 -19.30 9.89 -0.17
CA TYR A 92 -20.46 10.78 -0.07
C TYR A 92 -21.69 10.15 0.59
N SER A 93 -21.82 8.82 0.62
CA SER A 93 -22.96 8.16 1.27
C SER A 93 -22.77 7.95 2.76
N VAL A 94 -21.60 7.43 3.13
CA VAL A 94 -21.30 6.94 4.48
C VAL A 94 -20.37 7.91 5.22
N GLY A 95 -19.74 8.82 4.49
CA GLY A 95 -18.69 9.69 4.99
C GLY A 95 -17.30 9.10 4.74
N LEU A 96 -16.30 9.97 4.79
CA LEU A 96 -14.91 9.60 4.50
C LEU A 96 -14.31 8.64 5.54
N GLY A 97 -14.61 8.84 6.83
CA GLY A 97 -14.04 8.03 7.91
C GLY A 97 -14.34 6.53 7.75
N PRO A 98 -15.62 6.12 7.65
CA PRO A 98 -15.98 4.72 7.43
C PRO A 98 -15.42 4.14 6.13
N THR A 99 -15.36 4.93 5.05
CA THR A 99 -14.76 4.48 3.78
C THR A 99 -13.27 4.23 3.94
N LEU A 100 -12.52 5.15 4.56
CA LEU A 100 -11.08 4.98 4.81
C LEU A 100 -10.81 3.77 5.70
N TRP A 101 -11.63 3.56 6.74
CA TRP A 101 -11.51 2.38 7.61
C TRP A 101 -11.72 1.07 6.83
N LEU A 102 -12.73 1.00 5.96
CA LEU A 102 -12.98 -0.16 5.11
C LEU A 102 -11.83 -0.41 4.12
N MET A 103 -11.31 0.65 3.50
CA MET A 103 -10.15 0.54 2.60
C MET A 103 -8.89 0.09 3.34
N GLY A 104 -8.66 0.60 4.55
CA GLY A 104 -7.57 0.20 5.42
C GLY A 104 -7.67 -1.27 5.86
N ALA A 105 -8.86 -1.74 6.19
CA ALA A 105 -9.10 -3.15 6.52
C ALA A 105 -8.82 -4.08 5.33
N ILE A 106 -9.31 -3.72 4.14
CA ILE A 106 -9.01 -4.45 2.89
C ILE A 106 -7.49 -4.48 2.63
N GLN A 107 -6.80 -3.36 2.86
CA GLN A 107 -5.36 -3.25 2.69
C GLN A 107 -4.58 -4.19 3.62
N VAL A 108 -4.97 -4.27 4.91
CA VAL A 108 -4.36 -5.19 5.88
C VAL A 108 -4.59 -6.64 5.46
N LEU A 109 -5.81 -6.99 5.06
CA LEU A 109 -6.13 -8.34 4.58
C LEU A 109 -5.30 -8.70 3.34
N ASN A 110 -5.25 -7.80 2.36
CA ASN A 110 -4.48 -7.99 1.13
C ASN A 110 -2.98 -8.19 1.42
N LYS A 111 -2.40 -7.39 2.32
CA LYS A 111 -0.99 -7.55 2.72
C LYS A 111 -0.76 -8.85 3.52
N GLY A 112 -1.72 -9.26 4.33
CA GLY A 112 -1.70 -10.55 5.02
C GLY A 112 -1.63 -11.73 4.04
N ILE A 113 -2.48 -11.70 3.00
CA ILE A 113 -2.44 -12.71 1.92
C ILE A 113 -1.08 -12.68 1.21
N PHE A 114 -0.59 -11.51 0.84
CA PHE A 114 0.74 -11.35 0.24
C PHE A 114 1.85 -11.96 1.11
N LEU A 115 1.83 -11.72 2.42
CA LEU A 115 2.84 -12.23 3.34
C LEU A 115 2.80 -13.77 3.40
N VAL A 116 1.60 -14.36 3.46
CA VAL A 116 1.43 -15.82 3.42
C VAL A 116 1.94 -16.39 2.10
N SER A 117 1.63 -15.74 0.98
CA SER A 117 2.13 -16.11 -0.36
C SER A 117 3.66 -16.03 -0.45
N PHE A 118 4.26 -14.97 0.08
CA PHE A 118 5.71 -14.77 0.13
C PHE A 118 6.40 -15.86 0.95
N MET A 119 5.86 -16.14 2.14
CA MET A 119 6.37 -17.20 3.01
C MET A 119 6.24 -18.58 2.36
N GLY A 120 5.14 -18.81 1.65
CA GLY A 120 4.87 -20.02 0.88
C GLY A 120 5.86 -20.22 -0.25
N ASN A 121 6.17 -19.18 -1.02
CA ASN A 121 7.08 -19.29 -2.16
C ASN A 121 8.54 -19.49 -1.73
N ASN A 122 8.99 -18.74 -0.70
CA ASN A 122 10.37 -18.79 -0.21
C ASN A 122 10.66 -19.97 0.74
N GLY A 123 9.65 -20.76 1.11
CA GLY A 123 9.82 -21.91 1.98
C GLY A 123 10.24 -21.57 3.41
N THR A 124 9.98 -20.34 3.86
CA THR A 124 10.28 -19.88 5.22
C THR A 124 9.50 -20.67 6.28
N PHE A 125 8.39 -21.32 5.91
CA PHE A 125 7.66 -22.24 6.79
C PHE A 125 8.47 -23.48 7.22
N SER A 126 9.49 -23.88 6.46
CA SER A 126 10.37 -25.01 6.83
C SER A 126 11.63 -24.60 7.60
N LYS A 127 11.89 -23.29 7.72
CA LYS A 127 13.07 -22.74 8.40
C LYS A 127 12.76 -22.42 9.85
N SER A 128 13.80 -22.35 10.68
CA SER A 128 13.65 -21.97 12.10
C SER A 128 13.16 -20.53 12.24
N ARG A 129 12.38 -20.22 13.29
CA ARG A 129 11.86 -18.86 13.54
C ARG A 129 12.97 -17.81 13.65
N TYR A 130 14.13 -18.18 14.20
CA TYR A 130 15.30 -17.31 14.29
C TYR A 130 15.86 -16.94 12.91
N GLU A 131 15.99 -17.92 12.02
CA GLU A 131 16.45 -17.68 10.63
C GLU A 131 15.46 -16.82 9.83
N ASN A 132 14.17 -16.92 10.15
CA ASN A 132 13.14 -16.08 9.54
C ASN A 132 13.24 -14.61 9.96
N LEU A 133 13.57 -14.35 11.23
CA LEU A 133 13.76 -12.98 11.74
C LEU A 133 15.04 -12.33 11.21
N THR A 134 16.05 -13.11 10.83
CA THR A 134 17.27 -12.58 10.19
C THR A 134 17.07 -12.24 8.71
N ASN A 135 16.00 -12.71 8.05
CA ASN A 135 15.76 -12.41 6.64
C ASN A 135 15.21 -10.99 6.48
N PHE A 136 16.06 -10.06 6.02
CA PHE A 136 15.72 -8.65 5.82
C PHE A 136 14.42 -8.44 5.03
N GLN A 137 14.20 -9.19 3.94
CA GLN A 137 12.99 -9.08 3.13
C GLN A 137 11.70 -9.46 3.89
N LEU A 138 11.75 -10.48 4.75
CA LEU A 138 10.59 -10.88 5.57
C LEU A 138 10.30 -9.81 6.62
N VAL A 139 11.33 -9.33 7.31
CA VAL A 139 11.21 -8.25 8.31
C VAL A 139 10.60 -7.00 7.68
N TYR A 140 11.04 -6.63 6.48
CA TYR A 140 10.48 -5.51 5.73
C TYR A 140 8.97 -5.68 5.49
N HIS A 141 8.53 -6.84 4.98
CA HIS A 141 7.11 -7.08 4.72
C HIS A 141 6.26 -7.19 5.99
N VAL A 142 6.82 -7.71 7.10
CA VAL A 142 6.17 -7.71 8.41
C VAL A 142 6.06 -6.29 8.96
N GLY A 143 7.11 -5.47 8.83
CA GLY A 143 7.09 -4.05 9.20
C GLY A 143 6.04 -3.28 8.40
N TYR A 144 5.92 -3.54 7.09
CA TYR A 144 4.88 -2.96 6.25
C TYR A 144 3.47 -3.36 6.74
N LEU A 145 3.25 -4.64 7.07
CA LEU A 145 1.98 -5.09 7.63
C LEU A 145 1.66 -4.37 8.95
N LEU A 146 2.66 -4.20 9.81
CA LEU A 146 2.52 -3.46 11.06
C LEU A 146 2.13 -2.01 10.81
N LEU A 147 2.77 -1.33 9.84
CA LEU A 147 2.39 0.04 9.45
C LEU A 147 0.95 0.10 8.92
N CYS A 148 0.47 -0.89 8.16
CA CYS A 148 -0.93 -0.96 7.74
C CYS A 148 -1.89 -1.06 8.94
N VAL A 149 -1.54 -1.86 9.96
CA VAL A 149 -2.35 -2.00 11.18
C VAL A 149 -2.33 -0.71 12.00
N LEU A 150 -1.17 -0.08 12.17
CA LEU A 150 -1.07 1.22 12.85
C LEU A 150 -1.85 2.32 12.12
N GLY A 151 -1.84 2.32 10.77
CA GLY A 151 -2.64 3.23 9.96
C GLY A 151 -4.15 3.07 10.18
N LEU A 152 -4.60 1.83 10.38
CA LEU A 152 -6.02 1.53 10.62
C LEU A 152 -6.45 1.84 12.07
N CYS A 153 -5.59 1.57 13.06
CA CYS A 153 -5.95 1.63 14.47
C CYS A 153 -5.60 2.95 15.16
N LEU A 154 -4.53 3.64 14.73
CA LEU A 154 -4.03 4.84 15.42
C LEU A 154 -4.31 6.12 14.65
N HIS A 155 -3.72 6.26 13.46
CA HIS A 155 -3.79 7.51 12.69
C HIS A 155 -3.44 7.30 11.22
N GLU A 156 -4.12 8.04 10.34
CA GLU A 156 -3.97 7.91 8.89
C GLU A 156 -2.57 8.32 8.40
N PHE A 157 -1.82 9.08 9.20
CA PHE A 157 -0.44 9.46 8.92
C PHE A 157 0.46 8.25 8.64
N PHE A 158 0.25 7.11 9.30
CA PHE A 158 1.06 5.91 9.04
C PHE A 158 0.89 5.38 7.62
N TYR A 159 -0.22 5.68 6.93
CA TYR A 159 -0.35 5.35 5.51
C TYR A 159 0.68 6.08 4.64
N SER A 160 1.14 7.28 5.03
CA SER A 160 2.16 8.02 4.28
C SER A 160 3.50 7.29 4.25
N LEU A 161 3.86 6.59 5.32
CA LEU A 161 5.07 5.76 5.38
C LEU A 161 5.01 4.56 4.43
N LEU A 162 3.80 4.07 4.10
CA LEU A 162 3.65 2.98 3.12
C LEU A 162 4.02 3.41 1.70
N LEU A 163 4.02 4.72 1.39
CA LEU A 163 4.47 5.23 0.09
C LEU A 163 5.96 5.04 -0.11
N LEU A 164 6.76 4.92 0.95
CA LEU A 164 8.19 4.62 0.87
C LEU A 164 8.46 3.28 0.18
N ASP A 165 7.47 2.39 0.09
CA ASP A 165 7.57 1.15 -0.68
C ASP A 165 7.84 1.38 -2.18
N VAL A 166 7.55 2.58 -2.71
CA VAL A 166 7.92 2.96 -4.08
C VAL A 166 9.43 2.87 -4.30
N VAL A 167 10.22 3.19 -3.28
CA VAL A 167 11.69 3.13 -3.33
C VAL A 167 12.18 1.71 -3.50
N TYR A 168 11.54 0.75 -2.82
CA TYR A 168 11.92 -0.65 -2.90
C TYR A 168 11.45 -1.30 -4.20
N ARG A 169 10.38 -0.77 -4.81
CA ARG A 169 9.76 -1.33 -6.02
C ARG A 169 10.40 -0.84 -7.32
N GLU A 170 10.95 0.37 -7.33
CA GLU A 170 11.57 0.98 -8.51
C GLU A 170 13.11 0.90 -8.44
N ASP A 171 13.71 0.08 -9.30
CA ASP A 171 15.17 -0.11 -9.36
C ASP A 171 15.94 1.21 -9.60
N THR A 172 15.34 2.12 -10.37
CA THR A 172 15.93 3.43 -10.67
C THR A 172 16.04 4.30 -9.42
N LEU A 173 14.97 4.39 -8.61
CA LEU A 173 14.96 5.13 -7.35
C LEU A 173 15.88 4.50 -6.32
N TRP A 174 15.89 3.16 -6.25
CA TRP A 174 16.81 2.43 -5.40
C TRP A 174 18.26 2.78 -5.73
N ASN A 175 18.63 2.78 -7.01
CA ASN A 175 19.97 3.13 -7.46
C ASN A 175 20.34 4.57 -7.08
N VAL A 176 19.42 5.53 -7.23
CA VAL A 176 19.64 6.93 -6.82
C VAL A 176 19.93 7.04 -5.32
N ILE A 177 19.19 6.31 -4.48
CA ILE A 177 19.42 6.29 -3.03
C ILE A 177 20.75 5.60 -2.70
N GLN A 178 21.08 4.50 -3.38
CA GLN A 178 22.36 3.82 -3.20
C GLN A 178 23.57 4.69 -3.56
N CYS A 179 23.44 5.60 -4.53
CA CYS A 179 24.50 6.57 -4.83
C CYS A 179 24.86 7.45 -3.63
N VAL A 180 23.87 7.84 -2.82
CA VAL A 180 24.09 8.64 -1.60
C VAL A 180 24.55 7.74 -0.45
N VAL A 181 23.89 6.59 -0.26
CA VAL A 181 24.17 5.67 0.86
C VAL A 181 25.60 5.12 0.76
N ARG A 182 26.10 4.82 -0.44
CA ARG A 182 27.47 4.32 -0.65
C ARG A 182 28.54 5.30 -0.15
N ASN A 183 28.28 6.60 -0.25
CA ASN A 183 29.19 7.66 0.19
C ASN A 183 28.71 8.37 1.48
N ALA A 184 27.80 7.75 2.25
CA ALA A 184 27.16 8.37 3.41
C ALA A 184 28.17 8.88 4.46
N LYS A 185 29.29 8.18 4.66
CA LYS A 185 30.35 8.61 5.59
C LYS A 185 30.88 10.00 5.26
N SER A 186 31.15 10.26 3.98
CA SER A 186 31.68 11.56 3.53
C SER A 186 30.63 12.66 3.68
N VAL A 187 29.37 12.38 3.34
CA VAL A 187 28.27 13.34 3.50
C VAL A 187 28.05 13.70 4.96
N ILE A 188 28.06 12.71 5.86
CA ILE A 188 27.90 12.91 7.31
C ILE A 188 29.08 13.72 7.87
N LEU A 189 30.31 13.42 7.47
CA LEU A 189 31.49 14.14 7.96
C LEU A 189 31.45 15.62 7.54
N THR A 190 31.05 15.92 6.31
CA THR A 190 30.86 17.30 5.85
C THR A 190 29.76 18.02 6.62
N ALA A 191 28.65 17.34 6.92
CA ALA A 191 27.57 17.92 7.74
C ALA A 191 28.04 18.22 9.17
N VAL A 192 28.79 17.30 9.79
CA VAL A 192 29.37 17.52 11.13
C VAL A 192 30.36 18.69 11.11
N PHE A 193 31.21 18.79 10.08
CA PHE A 193 32.13 19.92 9.93
C PHE A 193 31.38 21.25 9.80
N ALA A 194 30.29 21.30 9.03
CA ALA A 194 29.46 22.50 8.91
C ALA A 194 28.83 22.90 10.27
N VAL A 195 28.36 21.93 11.07
CA VAL A 195 27.84 22.18 12.42
C VAL A 195 28.93 22.74 13.35
N ILE A 196 30.15 22.20 13.29
CA ILE A 196 31.28 22.72 14.08
C ILE A 196 31.57 24.18 13.73
N ILE A 197 31.58 24.52 12.43
CA ILE A 197 31.77 25.91 11.99
C ILE A 197 30.67 26.82 12.55
N ILE A 198 29.40 26.44 12.40
CA ILE A 198 28.27 27.23 12.93
C ILE A 198 28.42 27.45 14.42
N TYR A 199 28.79 26.40 15.18
CA TYR A 199 29.00 26.48 16.62
C TYR A 199 30.15 27.42 17.02
N LEU A 200 31.24 27.47 16.23
CA LEU A 200 32.39 28.34 16.52
C LEU A 200 32.12 29.83 16.27
N PHE A 201 31.15 30.16 15.40
CA PHE A 201 30.83 31.53 15.01
C PHE A 201 29.50 32.06 15.58
N ALA A 202 28.77 31.25 16.35
CA ALA A 202 27.59 31.63 17.10
C ALA A 202 27.97 32.08 18.52
#